data_AF-A0A8C9ANC1-F1
#
_entry.id   AF-A0A8C9ANC1-F1
#
_cell.length_a   1.000
_cell.length_b   1.000
_cell.length_c   1.000
_cell.angle_alpha   90.00
_cell.angle_beta   90.00
_cell.angle_gamma   90.00
#
_symmetry.space_group_name_H-M   'P 1'
#
loop_
_entity.id
_entity.type
_entity.pdbx_description
1 polymer ?
#
loop_
_entity_poly.entity_id
_entity_poly.type
_entity_poly.pdbx_seq_one_letter_code
_entity_poly.pdbx_strand_id
1 'polypeptide(L)'
;MLHQILGQSRKHHLSLVPLFVPIGAGGTGAALYALRLAVFNPDVSWDRKNNNPEPCNKLGPKDRRKFYLVNVEYSKLKKGGPGF
;
A
#
# COMPACT_ATOMS: atom_id res chain seq x y z
N MET A 1 13.27 10.17 -26.92
CA MET A 1 14.45 10.69 -26.20
C MET A 1 14.85 9.80 -25.01
N LEU A 2 14.11 9.76 -23.89
CA LEU A 2 14.52 8.98 -22.69
C LEU A 2 14.64 7.46 -22.93
N HIS A 3 13.69 6.88 -23.68
CA HIS A 3 13.69 5.45 -24.01
C HIS A 3 14.88 5.02 -24.89
N GLN A 4 15.38 5.94 -25.73
CA GLN A 4 16.55 5.69 -26.59
C GLN A 4 17.85 5.73 -25.78
N ILE A 5 17.98 6.67 -24.84
CA ILE A 5 19.14 6.78 -23.95
C ILE A 5 19.25 5.54 -23.06
N LEU A 6 18.13 5.08 -22.49
CA LEU A 6 18.10 3.87 -21.66
C LEU A 6 18.40 2.60 -22.49
N GLY A 7 17.89 2.53 -23.72
CA GLY A 7 18.17 1.42 -24.65
C GLY A 7 19.63 1.37 -25.11
N GLN A 8 20.25 2.53 -25.37
CA GLN A 8 21.66 2.65 -25.74
C GLN A 8 22.57 2.28 -24.55
N SER A 9 22.25 2.79 -23.36
CA SER A 9 22.98 2.50 -22.12
C SER A 9 23.01 1.00 -21.79
N ARG A 10 21.88 0.29 -21.93
CA ARG A 10 21.81 -1.16 -21.68
C ARG A 10 22.61 -2.00 -22.69
N LYS A 11 22.72 -1.55 -23.94
CA LYS A 11 23.43 -2.27 -25.02
C LYS A 11 24.95 -2.12 -24.92
N HIS A 12 25.43 -0.94 -24.52
CA HIS A 12 26.86 -0.64 -24.45
C HIS A 12 27.46 -0.85 -23.05
N HIS A 13 26.63 -0.82 -21.98
CA HIS A 13 27.09 -1.00 -20.60
C HIS A 13 26.14 -1.94 -19.82
N LEU A 14 26.34 -3.25 -19.98
CA LEU A 14 25.57 -4.28 -19.28
C LEU A 14 25.69 -4.18 -17.74
N SER A 15 26.81 -3.65 -17.25
CA SER A 15 27.08 -3.39 -15.82
C SER A 15 26.12 -2.37 -15.19
N LEU A 16 25.40 -1.56 -15.99
CA LEU A 16 24.45 -0.58 -15.49
C LEU A 16 23.08 -1.19 -15.13
N VAL A 17 22.74 -2.35 -15.67
CA VAL A 17 21.47 -3.05 -15.39
C VAL A 17 21.28 -3.35 -13.90
N PRO A 18 22.23 -3.95 -13.16
CA PRO A 18 22.07 -4.21 -11.72
C PRO A 18 21.91 -2.94 -10.88
N LEU A 19 22.34 -1.77 -11.37
CA LEU A 19 22.14 -0.49 -10.69
C LEU A 19 20.69 0.02 -10.84
N PHE A 20 20.06 -0.19 -12.00
CA PHE A 20 18.68 0.24 -12.23
C PHE A 20 17.64 -0.61 -11.51
N VAL A 21 17.95 -1.88 -11.21
CA VAL A 21 17.03 -2.80 -10.51
C VAL A 21 16.61 -2.29 -9.13
N PRO A 22 17.52 -1.95 -8.18
CA PRO A 22 17.13 -1.46 -6.86
C PRO A 22 16.47 -0.08 -6.91
N ILE A 23 16.85 0.78 -7.87
CA ILE A 23 16.24 2.10 -8.06
C ILE A 23 14.79 1.95 -8.53
N GLY A 24 14.56 1.08 -9.52
CA GLY A 24 13.21 0.77 -10.01
C GLY A 24 12.37 0.10 -8.93
N ALA A 25 12.91 -0.92 -8.26
CA ALA A 25 12.22 -1.63 -7.18
C ALA A 25 11.88 -0.70 -6.01
N GLY A 26 12.80 0.20 -5.62
CA GLY A 26 12.56 1.20 -4.57
C GLY A 26 11.47 2.20 -4.95
N GLY A 27 11.54 2.75 -6.17
CA GLY A 27 10.54 3.69 -6.67
C GLY A 27 9.15 3.07 -6.81
N THR A 28 9.07 1.88 -7.40
CA THR A 28 7.80 1.14 -7.52
C THR A 28 7.28 0.72 -6.14
N GLY A 29 8.14 0.26 -5.23
CA GLY A 29 7.76 -0.11 -3.86
C GLY A 29 7.20 1.07 -3.07
N ALA A 30 7.84 2.25 -3.15
CA ALA A 30 7.36 3.47 -2.51
C ALA A 30 6.01 3.92 -3.06
N ALA A 31 5.84 3.91 -4.38
CA ALA A 31 4.57 4.27 -5.03
C ALA A 31 3.44 3.30 -4.64
N LEU A 32 3.71 1.99 -4.64
CA LEU A 32 2.74 0.97 -4.23
C LEU A 32 2.37 1.12 -2.75
N TYR A 33 3.31 1.43 -1.87
CA TYR A 33 3.05 1.66 -0.45
C TYR A 33 2.20 2.91 -0.23
N ALA A 34 2.51 4.02 -0.93
CA ALA A 34 1.71 5.23 -0.88
C ALA A 34 0.28 5.01 -1.41
N LEU A 35 0.13 4.29 -2.52
CA LEU A 35 -1.19 3.93 -3.07
C LEU A 35 -1.99 3.07 -2.08
N ARG A 36 -1.35 2.08 -1.44
CA ARG A 36 -1.99 1.26 -0.41
C ARG A 36 -2.48 2.12 0.74
N LEU A 37 -1.66 3.04 1.23
CA LEU A 37 -2.05 3.95 2.30
C LEU A 37 -3.21 4.86 1.87
N ALA A 38 -3.18 5.40 0.66
CA ALA A 38 -4.25 6.27 0.18
C ALA A 38 -5.61 5.55 0.11
N VAL A 39 -5.64 4.26 -0.24
CA VAL A 39 -6.89 3.52 -0.47
C VAL A 39 -7.36 2.73 0.74
N PHE A 40 -6.43 2.15 1.50
CA PHE A 40 -6.74 1.21 2.59
C PHE A 40 -6.43 1.78 3.98
N ASN A 41 -5.89 2.99 4.09
CA ASN A 41 -5.73 3.61 5.40
C ASN A 41 -7.06 4.20 5.86
N PRO A 42 -7.58 3.81 7.03
CA PRO A 42 -8.87 4.29 7.50
C PRO A 42 -8.90 5.79 7.81
N ASP A 43 -7.73 6.41 8.01
CA ASP A 43 -7.64 7.86 8.27
C ASP A 43 -7.76 8.70 6.98
N VAL A 44 -7.78 8.05 5.81
CA VAL A 44 -7.91 8.70 4.50
C VAL A 44 -9.25 8.28 3.89
N SER A 45 -10.17 9.24 3.76
CA SER A 45 -11.48 9.02 3.16
C SER A 45 -11.64 9.83 1.89
N TRP A 46 -11.98 9.15 0.79
CA TRP A 46 -12.30 9.78 -0.51
C TRP A 46 -13.81 9.97 -0.71
N ASP A 47 -14.61 9.60 0.29
CA ASP A 47 -16.07 9.66 0.24
C ASP A 47 -16.54 11.12 0.36
N ARG A 48 -16.85 11.72 -0.80
CA ARG A 48 -17.30 13.12 -0.91
C ARG A 48 -18.82 13.28 -0.73
N LYS A 49 -19.57 12.17 -0.75
CA LYS A 49 -21.05 12.16 -0.73
C LYS A 49 -21.62 11.92 0.66
N ASN A 50 -20.97 11.10 1.47
CA ASN A 50 -21.38 10.87 2.85
C ASN A 50 -20.55 11.79 3.74
N ASN A 51 -21.13 12.93 4.12
CA ASN A 51 -20.57 13.96 4.99
C ASN A 51 -20.38 13.43 6.43
N ASN A 52 -19.60 12.37 6.58
CA ASN A 52 -19.25 11.76 7.85
C ASN A 52 -17.90 12.35 8.28
N PRO A 53 -17.87 13.22 9.30
CA PRO A 53 -16.65 13.88 9.74
C PRO A 53 -15.61 12.90 10.32
N GLU A 54 -16.01 11.66 10.65
CA GLU A 54 -15.12 10.68 11.29
C GLU A 54 -14.97 9.39 10.47
N PRO A 55 -13.88 9.25 9.68
CA PRO A 55 -13.56 8.05 8.90
C PRO A 55 -13.64 6.73 9.68
N CYS A 56 -13.41 6.81 10.99
CA CYS A 56 -13.33 5.69 11.94
C CYS A 56 -14.64 4.91 12.15
N ASN A 57 -15.81 5.48 11.82
CA ASN A 57 -17.10 4.83 12.09
C ASN A 57 -17.44 3.66 11.15
N LYS A 58 -16.76 3.54 10.01
CA LYS A 58 -16.96 2.44 9.06
C LYS A 58 -16.05 1.23 9.33
N LEU A 59 -15.17 1.32 10.33
CA LEU A 59 -14.20 0.28 10.63
C LEU A 59 -14.84 -0.85 11.43
N GLY A 60 -14.89 -2.03 10.83
CA GLY A 60 -15.24 -3.25 11.51
C GLY A 60 -14.13 -3.70 12.46
N PRO A 61 -14.44 -4.49 13.49
CA PRO A 61 -13.46 -5.04 14.45
C PRO A 61 -12.37 -5.94 13.82
N LYS A 62 -12.48 -6.24 12.52
CA LYS A 62 -11.51 -7.01 11.73
C LYS A 62 -10.62 -6.13 10.84
N ASP A 63 -10.91 -4.84 10.72
CA ASP A 63 -10.11 -3.94 9.90
C ASP A 63 -8.78 -3.66 10.57
N ARG A 64 -7.74 -4.27 10.00
CA ARG A 64 -6.42 -4.33 10.61
C ARG A 64 -5.46 -3.40 9.89
N ARG A 65 -5.06 -2.33 10.59
CA ARG A 65 -4.18 -1.27 10.09
C ARG A 65 -2.75 -1.70 9.74
N LYS A 66 -2.26 -2.82 10.29
CA LYS A 66 -0.84 -3.23 10.15
C LYS A 66 -0.54 -3.86 8.79
N PHE A 67 0.64 -3.56 8.24
CA PHE A 67 1.10 -4.03 6.93
C PHE A 67 1.29 -5.55 6.84
N TYR A 68 1.73 -6.22 7.93
CA TYR A 68 1.91 -7.68 7.97
C TYR A 68 1.27 -8.36 9.17
N LEU A 69 0.78 -9.59 8.99
CA LEU A 69 0.27 -10.53 10.00
C LEU A 69 1.42 -11.38 10.54
N VAL A 70 1.97 -11.00 11.70
CA VAL A 70 3.08 -11.78 12.30
C VAL A 70 2.55 -13.04 13.01
N ASN A 71 1.31 -13.02 13.52
CA ASN A 71 0.56 -14.18 14.05
C ASN A 71 -0.85 -13.68 14.41
N VAL A 72 -1.91 -14.07 13.70
CA VAL A 72 -3.29 -13.77 14.14
C VAL A 72 -4.05 -15.05 14.37
N GLU A 73 -4.53 -15.17 15.60
CA GLU A 73 -5.28 -16.30 16.10
C GLU A 73 -6.77 -15.96 16.08
N TYR A 74 -7.51 -16.66 15.23
CA TYR A 74 -8.86 -16.26 14.81
C TYR A 74 -9.97 -16.63 15.79
N SER A 75 -9.72 -17.56 16.71
CA SER A 75 -10.62 -17.93 17.82
C SER A 75 -10.78 -16.81 18.87
N LYS A 76 -9.90 -15.80 18.85
CA LYS A 76 -9.89 -14.64 19.76
C LYS A 76 -10.46 -13.35 19.14
N LEU A 77 -10.86 -13.37 17.87
CA LEU A 77 -11.47 -12.20 17.23
C LEU A 77 -12.90 -12.00 17.74
N LYS A 78 -13.18 -10.83 18.33
CA LYS A 78 -14.50 -10.47 18.87
C LYS A 78 -15.60 -10.68 17.82
N LYS A 79 -16.63 -11.41 18.22
CA LYS A 79 -17.91 -11.50 17.51
C LYS A 79 -18.59 -10.13 17.64
N GLY A 80 -18.58 -9.33 16.58
CA GLY A 80 -19.08 -7.96 16.57
C GLY A 80 -20.61 -7.89 16.53
N GLY A 81 -21.28 -8.28 17.61
CA GLY A 81 -22.70 -8.02 17.84
C GLY A 81 -22.90 -7.42 19.23
N PRO A 82 -23.87 -6.51 19.43
CA PRO A 82 -24.19 -6.04 20.77
C PRO A 82 -24.62 -7.25 21.63
N GLY A 83 -23.87 -7.54 22.68
CA GLY A 83 -24.39 -8.27 23.83
C GLY A 83 -25.18 -7.27 24.66
N PHE A 84 -26.42 -7.62 25.05
CA PHE A 84 -27.17 -6.85 26.03
C PHE A 84 -26.35 -6.61 27.29
#